data_AF-A0AA40A2V5-F1
#
_entry.id   AF-A0AA40A2V5-F1
#
_cell.length_a   1.000
_cell.length_b   1.000
_cell.length_c   1.000
_cell.angle_alpha   90.00
_cell.angle_beta   90.00
_cell.angle_gamma   90.00
#
_symmetry.space_group_name_H-M   'P 1'
#
loop_
_entity.id
_entity.type
_entity.pdbx_description
1 polymer ?
#
loop_
_entity_poly.entity_id
_entity_poly.type
_entity_poly.pdbx_seq_one_letter_code
_entity_poly.pdbx_strand_id
1 'polypeptide(L)'
;MDPVSVLGVIAAIIQLIETTANIISYVNDIKDAPAKRAQVARHTSSLLALLTDLRYRVEEANSTSDPWFEALRGLGVQEGPLVQLKDQMEQLAEKLDRKG
;
A
#
# COMPACT_ATOMS: atom_id res chain seq x y z
N MET A 1 -15.75 -16.17 10.40
CA MET A 1 -14.74 -15.99 9.34
C MET A 1 -13.62 -17.00 9.55
N ASP A 2 -12.96 -17.46 8.49
CA ASP A 2 -11.67 -18.15 8.64
C ASP A 2 -10.61 -17.10 9.01
N PRO A 3 -9.89 -17.27 10.12
CA PRO A 3 -8.84 -16.34 10.55
C PRO A 3 -7.78 -16.08 9.47
N VAL A 4 -7.62 -16.99 8.52
CA VAL A 4 -6.62 -16.96 7.45
C VAL A 4 -6.89 -15.81 6.45
N SER A 5 -8.14 -15.56 6.08
CA SER A 5 -8.47 -14.49 5.13
C SER A 5 -8.21 -13.08 5.66
N VAL A 6 -8.43 -12.81 6.97
CA VAL A 6 -8.09 -11.51 7.58
C VAL A 6 -6.60 -11.28 7.60
N LEU A 7 -5.85 -12.31 7.99
CA LEU A 7 -4.39 -12.25 8.03
C LEU A 7 -3.80 -11.98 6.64
N GLY A 8 -4.40 -12.56 5.59
CA GLY A 8 -4.00 -12.29 4.20
C GLY A 8 -4.17 -10.82 3.81
N VAL A 9 -5.30 -10.20 4.15
CA VAL A 9 -5.54 -8.77 3.86
C VAL A 9 -4.58 -7.88 4.64
N ILE A 10 -4.38 -8.14 5.94
CA ILE A 10 -3.44 -7.38 6.77
C ILE A 10 -2.02 -7.48 6.20
N ALA A 11 -1.57 -8.69 5.84
CA ALA A 11 -0.25 -8.90 5.26
C ALA A 11 -0.05 -8.12 3.95
N ALA A 12 -1.07 -8.12 3.07
CA ALA A 12 -1.02 -7.35 1.82
C ALA A 12 -0.93 -5.84 2.07
N ILE A 13 -1.66 -5.31 3.06
CA ILE A 13 -1.59 -3.89 3.44
C ILE A 13 -0.21 -3.54 4.01
N ILE A 14 0.34 -4.37 4.89
CA ILE A 14 1.69 -4.16 5.45
C ILE A 14 2.73 -4.12 4.34
N GLN A 15 2.67 -5.06 3.39
CA GLN A 15 3.60 -5.07 2.27
C GLN A 15 3.48 -3.81 1.40
N LEU A 16 2.26 -3.31 1.17
CA LEU A 16 2.05 -2.03 0.48
C LEU A 16 2.63 -0.83 1.25
N ILE A 17 2.52 -0.82 2.58
CA ILE A 17 3.12 0.21 3.43
C ILE A 17 4.65 0.21 3.26
N GLU A 18 5.28 -0.96 3.34
CA GLU A 18 6.73 -1.11 3.19
C GLU A 18 7.21 -0.68 1.80
N THR A 19 6.55 -1.14 0.73
CA THR A 19 6.89 -0.74 -0.63
C THR A 19 6.71 0.76 -0.86
N THR A 20 5.67 1.36 -0.29
CA THR A 20 5.45 2.82 -0.37
C THR A 20 6.55 3.60 0.35
N ALA A 21 6.98 3.13 1.53
CA ALA A 21 8.10 3.73 2.27
C ALA A 21 9.42 3.64 1.49
N ASN A 22 9.69 2.51 0.83
CA ASN A 22 10.87 2.34 -0.03
C ASN A 22 10.86 3.33 -1.20
N ILE A 23 9.73 3.49 -1.88
CA ILE A 23 9.59 4.48 -2.97
C ILE A 23 9.86 5.89 -2.44
N ILE A 24 9.36 6.26 -1.26
CA ILE A 24 9.64 7.57 -0.65
C ILE A 24 11.15 7.75 -0.46
N SER A 25 11.84 6.72 0.04
CA SER A 25 13.30 6.75 0.21
C SER A 25 14.01 7.02 -1.11
N TYR A 26 13.73 6.21 -2.15
CA TYR A 26 14.35 6.38 -3.47
C TYR A 26 14.08 7.75 -4.09
N VAL A 27 12.84 8.23 -3.98
CA VAL A 27 12.44 9.53 -4.51
C VAL A 27 13.21 10.66 -3.82
N ASN A 28 13.46 10.55 -2.51
CA ASN A 28 14.22 11.55 -1.76
C ASN A 28 15.68 11.65 -2.21
N ASP A 29 16.28 10.57 -2.70
CA ASP A 29 17.67 10.54 -3.18
C ASP A 29 17.85 11.25 -4.54
N ILE A 30 16.77 11.45 -5.30
CA ILE A 30 16.81 12.15 -6.59
C ILE A 30 17.07 13.66 -6.38
N LYS A 31 18.16 14.18 -6.94
CA LYS A 31 18.55 15.60 -6.82
C LYS A 31 18.16 16.46 -8.03
N ASP A 32 18.15 15.86 -9.22
CA ASP A 32 18.10 16.61 -10.48
C ASP A 32 16.66 16.90 -10.99
N ALA A 33 15.63 16.55 -10.21
CA ALA A 33 14.24 16.73 -10.59
C ALA A 33 13.32 17.16 -9.41
N PRO A 34 13.59 18.29 -8.74
CA PRO A 34 12.95 18.66 -7.47
C PRO A 34 11.42 18.80 -7.54
N ALA A 35 10.88 19.32 -8.64
CA ALA A 35 9.43 19.45 -8.82
C ALA A 35 8.72 18.09 -8.97
N LYS A 36 9.27 17.19 -9.80
CA LYS A 36 8.74 15.82 -9.96
C LYS A 36 8.89 15.03 -8.67
N ARG A 37 10.04 15.16 -7.99
CA ARG A 37 10.26 14.58 -6.67
C ARG A 37 9.20 15.02 -5.67
N ALA A 38 8.94 16.32 -5.55
CA ALA A 38 7.94 16.86 -4.63
C ALA A 38 6.52 16.33 -4.95
N GLN A 39 6.19 16.20 -6.24
CA GLN A 39 4.92 15.62 -6.66
C GLN A 39 4.81 14.15 -6.22
N VAL A 40 5.80 13.31 -6.54
CA VAL A 40 5.78 11.89 -6.17
C VAL A 40 5.74 11.74 -4.65
N ALA A 41 6.57 12.49 -3.91
CA ALA A 41 6.59 12.46 -2.46
C ALA A 41 5.22 12.79 -1.83
N ARG A 42 4.46 13.74 -2.40
CA ARG A 42 3.10 14.03 -1.93
C ARG A 42 2.14 12.86 -2.14
N HIS A 43 2.15 12.27 -3.33
CA HIS A 43 1.28 11.13 -3.64
C HIS A 43 1.60 9.92 -2.76
N THR A 44 2.88 9.59 -2.59
CA THR A 44 3.30 8.43 -1.79
C THR A 44 3.09 8.67 -0.30
N SER A 45 3.26 9.89 0.20
CA SER A 45 2.95 10.22 1.61
C SER A 45 1.44 10.11 1.89
N SER A 46 0.61 10.58 0.96
CA SER A 46 -0.85 10.42 1.08
C SER A 46 -1.26 8.95 1.05
N LEU A 47 -0.64 8.15 0.17
CA LEU A 47 -0.91 6.72 0.10
C LEU A 47 -0.49 5.99 1.38
N LEU A 48 0.70 6.31 1.92
CA LEU A 48 1.20 5.73 3.17
C LEU A 48 0.23 6.01 4.34
N ALA A 49 -0.28 7.24 4.44
CA ALA A 49 -1.27 7.60 5.45
C ALA A 49 -2.56 6.79 5.31
N LEU A 50 -3.09 6.65 4.09
CA LEU A 50 -4.30 5.87 3.81
C LEU A 50 -4.12 4.38 4.12
N LEU A 51 -3.00 3.78 3.73
CA LEU A 51 -2.71 2.37 4.01
C LEU A 51 -2.53 2.11 5.51
N THR A 52 -1.91 3.05 6.22
CA THR A 52 -1.74 2.97 7.67
C THR A 52 -3.09 3.05 8.39
N ASP A 53 -3.95 4.01 8.03
CA ASP A 53 -5.30 4.11 8.57
C ASP A 53 -6.12 2.85 8.26
N LEU A 54 -6.03 2.33 7.03
CA LEU A 54 -6.70 1.10 6.63
C LEU A 54 -6.25 -0.07 7.50
N ARG A 55 -4.94 -0.27 7.70
CA ARG A 55 -4.40 -1.33 8.56
C ARG A 55 -5.03 -1.29 9.95
N TYR A 56 -5.03 -0.13 10.59
CA TYR A 56 -5.60 0.01 11.95
C TYR A 56 -7.09 -0.30 11.98
N ARG A 57 -7.87 0.18 11.00
CA ARG A 57 -9.29 -0.17 10.90
C ARG A 57 -9.52 -1.67 10.80
N VAL A 58 -8.70 -2.39 10.03
CA VAL A 58 -8.77 -3.86 9.92
C VAL A 58 -8.43 -4.54 11.24
N GLU A 59 -7.39 -4.08 11.93
CA GLU A 59 -6.99 -4.61 13.24
C GLU A 59 -8.04 -4.36 14.33
N GLU A 60 -8.71 -3.21 14.30
CA GLU A 60 -9.74 -2.81 15.27
C GLU A 60 -11.14 -3.39 14.96
N ALA A 61 -11.30 -4.07 13.83
CA ALA A 61 -12.58 -4.61 13.42
C ALA A 61 -13.07 -5.71 14.38
N ASN A 62 -14.05 -5.37 15.21
CA ASN A 62 -14.63 -6.30 16.18
C ASN A 62 -15.61 -7.33 15.58
N SER A 63 -16.14 -7.07 14.37
CA SER A 63 -17.04 -7.99 13.69
C SER A 63 -16.76 -8.07 12.19
N THR A 64 -16.69 -9.30 11.71
CA THR A 64 -16.45 -9.63 10.31
C THR A 64 -17.68 -9.43 9.41
N SER A 65 -18.83 -9.12 10.00
CA SER A 65 -20.11 -8.90 9.30
C SER A 65 -20.41 -7.42 9.02
N ASP A 66 -19.50 -6.52 9.35
CA ASP A 66 -19.65 -5.09 9.08
C ASP A 66 -19.57 -4.84 7.56
N PRO A 67 -20.52 -4.13 6.93
CA PRO A 67 -20.54 -3.90 5.48
C PRO A 67 -19.23 -3.31 4.90
N TRP A 68 -18.46 -2.54 5.67
CA TRP A 68 -17.17 -2.05 5.20
C TRP A 68 -16.11 -3.17 5.11
N PHE A 69 -16.20 -4.19 5.96
CA PHE A 69 -15.31 -5.34 5.94
C PHE A 69 -15.57 -6.22 4.70
N GLU A 70 -16.81 -6.27 4.21
CA GLU A 70 -17.15 -6.88 2.93
C GLU A 70 -16.49 -6.17 1.74
N ALA A 71 -16.55 -4.83 1.74
CA ALA A 71 -15.87 -4.04 0.73
C ALA A 71 -14.36 -4.30 0.74
N LEU A 72 -13.76 -4.38 1.94
CA LEU A 72 -12.35 -4.71 2.11
C LEU A 72 -11.99 -6.09 1.55
N ARG A 73 -12.83 -7.11 1.77
CA ARG A 73 -12.63 -8.44 1.15
C ARG A 73 -12.57 -8.34 -0.37
N GLY A 74 -13.45 -7.54 -0.97
CA GLY A 74 -13.44 -7.26 -2.40
C GLY A 74 -12.14 -6.65 -2.91
N LEU A 75 -11.38 -5.96 -2.04
CA LEU A 75 -10.07 -5.39 -2.40
C LEU A 75 -8.94 -6.43 -2.41
N GLY A 76 -9.04 -7.46 -1.55
CA GLY A 76 -8.00 -8.47 -1.32
C GLY A 76 -8.22 -9.81 -2.02
N VAL A 77 -9.21 -9.92 -2.91
CA VAL A 77 -9.39 -11.12 -3.76
C VAL A 77 -8.17 -11.36 -4.64
N GLN A 78 -7.97 -12.61 -5.10
CA GLN A 78 -6.93 -12.92 -6.08
C GLN A 78 -7.10 -12.02 -7.33
N GLU A 79 -6.00 -11.43 -7.80
CA GLU A 79 -5.99 -10.40 -8.86
C GLU A 79 -6.83 -9.14 -8.55
N GLY A 80 -7.23 -8.96 -7.30
CA GLY A 80 -7.99 -7.82 -6.82
C GLY A 80 -7.18 -6.52 -6.76
N PRO A 81 -7.84 -5.39 -6.47
CA PRO A 81 -7.23 -4.07 -6.47
C PRO A 81 -5.96 -3.94 -5.63
N LEU A 82 -5.88 -4.59 -4.45
CA LEU A 82 -4.68 -4.53 -3.61
C LEU A 82 -3.49 -5.28 -4.22
N VAL A 83 -3.75 -6.42 -4.87
CA VAL A 83 -2.71 -7.19 -5.56
C VAL A 83 -2.18 -6.40 -6.75
N GLN A 84 -3.06 -5.82 -7.57
CA GLN A 84 -2.66 -4.98 -8.70
C GLN A 84 -1.87 -3.75 -8.26
N LEU A 85 -2.32 -3.07 -7.19
CA LEU A 85 -1.60 -1.92 -6.63
C LEU A 85 -0.22 -2.33 -6.17
N LYS A 86 -0.10 -3.48 -5.49
CA LYS A 86 1.18 -4.02 -5.02
C LYS A 86 2.13 -4.25 -6.18
N ASP A 87 1.71 -4.97 -7.22
CA ASP A 87 2.54 -5.28 -8.38
C ASP A 87 3.02 -3.99 -9.09
N GLN A 88 2.13 -3.01 -9.24
CA GLN A 88 2.48 -1.70 -9.83
C GLN A 88 3.51 -0.95 -8.97
N MET A 89 3.36 -0.99 -7.64
CA MET A 89 4.26 -0.33 -6.69
C MET A 89 5.63 -1.01 -6.63
N GLU A 90 5.68 -2.34 -6.67
CA GLU A 90 6.94 -3.09 -6.74
C GLU A 90 7.68 -2.79 -8.05
N GLN A 91 6.98 -2.80 -9.18
CA GLN A 91 7.57 -2.40 -10.47
C GLN A 91 8.08 -0.96 -10.46
N LEU A 92 7.39 -0.05 -9.77
CA LEU A 92 7.84 1.33 -9.61
C LEU A 92 9.10 1.39 -8.75
N ALA A 93 9.13 0.69 -7.62
CA ALA A 93 10.30 0.60 -6.74
C ALA A 93 11.52 0.07 -7.50
N GLU A 94 11.38 -1.03 -8.25
CA GLU A 94 12.47 -1.58 -9.08
C GLU A 94 13.00 -0.59 -10.12
N LYS A 95 12.11 0.18 -10.76
CA LYS A 95 12.51 1.18 -11.76
C LYS A 95 13.26 2.36 -11.14
N LEU A 96 12.96 2.69 -9.89
CA LEU A 96 13.61 3.77 -9.15
C LEU A 96 14.96 3.30 -8.58
N ASP A 97 15.02 2.08 -8.05
CA ASP A 97 16.24 1.46 -7.54
C ASP A 97 17.31 1.32 -8.63
N ARG A 98 16.94 0.88 -9.84
CA ARG A 98 17.87 0.79 -11.00
C ARG A 98 18.34 2.14 -11.57
N LYS A 99 17.79 3.27 -11.09
CA LYS A 99 18.07 4.61 -11.61
C LYS A 99 18.70 5.55 -10.57
N GLY A 100 18.87 5.11 -9.32
CA GLY A 100 19.70 5.77 -8.31
C GLY A 100 21.17 5.41 -8.48
#